data_AF-A0A822FXC9-F1
#
_entry.id   AF-A0A822FXC9-F1
#
_cell.length_a   1.000
_cell.length_b   1.000
_cell.length_c   1.000
_cell.angle_alpha   90.00
_cell.angle_beta   90.00
_cell.angle_gamma   90.00
#
_symmetry.space_group_name_H-M   'P 1'
#
loop_
_entity.id
_entity.type
_entity.pdbx_description
1 polymer ?
#
loop_
_entity_poly.entity_id
_entity_poly.type
_entity_poly.pdbx_seq_one_letter_code
_entity_poly.pdbx_strand_id
1 'polypeptide(L)'
;WIDFCCIDQYDLSSAIPLLPIWVACCERFLRIETSDYSERAWCRLEPLLSYVFQFADHHTIIHLDFKYSSSNFHYGQQIQALILDPLDGKSTDQNDLERIKPIVNLTKNIQIKNDREKVDVGLTTIKSFQL
;
A
#
# COMPACT_ATOMS: atom_id res chain seq x y z
N TRP A 1 2.45 9.68 1.61
CA TRP A 1 2.15 8.80 2.74
C TRP A 1 0.77 9.18 3.22
N ILE A 2 -0.23 8.35 2.85
CA ILE A 2 -1.65 8.63 3.15
C ILE A 2 -1.84 8.66 4.66
N ASP A 3 -1.10 7.80 5.37
CA ASP A 3 -0.94 7.86 6.81
C ASP A 3 -0.47 9.23 7.29
N PHE A 4 0.65 9.77 6.83
CA PHE A 4 1.17 11.04 7.34
C PHE A 4 0.25 12.23 7.06
N CYS A 5 -0.36 12.31 5.86
CA CYS A 5 -1.15 13.47 5.47
C CYS A 5 -2.63 13.39 5.84
N CYS A 6 -3.17 12.20 6.05
CA CYS A 6 -4.61 11.99 6.26
C CYS A 6 -4.95 11.40 7.63
N ILE A 7 -4.00 10.81 8.36
CA ILE A 7 -4.21 10.36 9.75
C ILE A 7 -3.87 11.51 10.69
N ASP A 8 -4.81 11.81 11.58
CA ASP A 8 -4.50 12.61 12.76
C ASP A 8 -3.48 11.85 13.62
N GLN A 9 -2.24 12.32 13.59
CA GLN A 9 -1.14 11.72 14.35
C GLN A 9 -1.34 11.83 15.87
N TYR A 10 -2.27 12.68 16.32
CA TYR A 10 -2.64 12.83 17.73
C TYR A 10 -3.80 11.92 18.16
N ASP A 11 -4.56 11.34 17.22
CA ASP A 11 -5.62 10.36 17.48
C ASP A 11 -5.60 9.21 16.46
N LEU A 12 -4.53 8.41 16.54
CA LEU A 12 -4.36 7.21 15.73
C LEU A 12 -5.51 6.20 15.93
N SER A 13 -6.14 6.20 17.09
CA SER A 13 -7.15 5.19 17.46
C SER A 13 -8.43 5.32 16.64
N SER A 14 -8.85 6.56 16.33
CA SER A 14 -10.01 6.83 15.48
C SER A 14 -9.65 6.88 13.99
N ALA A 15 -8.41 7.28 13.68
CA ALA A 15 -7.95 7.52 12.32
C ALA A 15 -7.51 6.23 11.60
N ILE A 16 -6.79 5.31 12.26
CA ILE A 16 -6.30 4.07 11.65
C ILE A 16 -7.42 3.21 11.03
N PRO A 17 -8.57 2.98 11.70
CA PRO A 17 -9.67 2.22 11.11
C PRO A 17 -10.25 2.83 9.83
N LEU A 18 -9.99 4.12 9.56
CA LEU A 18 -10.43 4.81 8.34
C LEU A 18 -9.43 4.66 7.18
N LEU A 19 -8.26 4.08 7.40
CA LEU A 19 -7.28 3.88 6.33
C LEU A 19 -7.85 3.15 5.10
N PRO A 20 -8.63 2.06 5.23
CA PRO A 20 -9.25 1.41 4.07
C PRO A 20 -10.15 2.33 3.26
N ILE A 21 -10.94 3.21 3.92
CA ILE A 21 -11.83 4.12 3.19
C ILE A 21 -11.03 5.21 2.46
N TRP A 22 -9.96 5.73 3.04
CA TRP A 22 -9.12 6.70 2.34
C TRP A 22 -8.43 6.09 1.12
N VAL A 23 -7.85 4.88 1.28
CA VAL A 23 -7.21 4.18 0.16
C VAL A 23 -8.22 3.88 -0.96
N ALA A 24 -9.45 3.52 -0.61
CA ALA A 24 -10.54 3.28 -1.56
C ALA A 24 -10.98 4.56 -2.32
N CYS A 25 -10.86 5.73 -1.69
CA CYS A 25 -11.18 7.02 -2.33
C CYS A 25 -10.08 7.53 -3.27
N CYS A 26 -8.89 6.93 -3.25
CA CYS A 26 -7.80 7.32 -4.15
C CYS A 26 -7.95 6.65 -5.53
N GLU A 27 -7.74 7.42 -6.60
CA GLU A 27 -7.71 6.88 -7.96
C GLU A 27 -6.41 6.11 -8.23
N ARG A 28 -5.29 6.60 -7.68
CA ARG A 28 -3.94 6.10 -7.93
C ARG A 28 -3.18 5.92 -6.63
N PHE A 29 -2.22 5.00 -6.65
CA PHE A 29 -1.38 4.71 -5.50
C PHE A 29 0.09 5.03 -5.80
N LEU A 30 0.66 5.92 -4.99
CA LEU A 30 2.05 6.34 -5.04
C LEU A 30 2.76 5.94 -3.75
N ARG A 31 3.88 5.23 -3.88
CA ARG A 31 4.76 4.84 -2.79
C ARG A 31 6.07 5.59 -2.87
N ILE A 32 6.49 6.14 -1.73
CA ILE A 32 7.85 6.63 -1.55
C ILE A 32 8.56 5.61 -0.68
N GLU A 33 9.50 4.87 -1.26
CA GLU A 33 10.12 3.71 -0.61
C GLU A 33 11.52 4.02 -0.10
N THR A 34 11.69 3.90 1.21
CA THR A 34 12.98 3.70 1.89
C THR A 34 13.42 2.24 1.77
N SER A 35 14.68 1.94 2.06
CA SER A 35 15.20 0.57 2.01
C SER A 35 14.47 -0.40 2.96
N ASP A 36 13.90 0.11 4.05
CA ASP A 36 13.12 -0.63 5.04
C ASP A 36 11.60 -0.52 4.82
N TYR A 37 11.14 0.08 3.71
CA TYR A 37 9.72 0.30 3.46
C TYR A 37 8.91 -1.00 3.54
N SER A 38 9.36 -2.03 2.82
CA SER A 38 8.70 -3.32 2.78
C SER A 38 8.83 -4.12 4.08
N GLU A 39 9.60 -3.65 5.06
CA GLU A 39 9.71 -4.28 6.36
C GLU A 39 8.60 -3.85 7.32
N ARG A 40 7.91 -2.73 7.06
CA ARG A 40 6.96 -2.13 8.01
C ARG A 40 5.53 -2.61 7.76
N ALA A 41 4.82 -2.99 8.83
CA ALA A 41 3.49 -3.59 8.76
C ALA A 41 2.47 -2.70 8.02
N TRP A 42 2.41 -1.41 8.38
CA TRP A 42 1.53 -0.43 7.71
C TRP A 42 1.85 -0.29 6.22
N CYS A 43 3.14 -0.22 5.86
CA CYS A 43 3.59 -0.08 4.47
C CYS A 43 3.27 -1.30 3.59
N ARG A 44 3.07 -2.47 4.21
CA ARG A 44 2.55 -3.68 3.53
C ARG A 44 1.03 -3.68 3.41
N LEU A 45 0.33 -3.07 4.38
CA LEU A 45 -1.12 -2.96 4.37
C LEU A 45 -1.60 -2.03 3.24
N GLU A 46 -0.92 -0.92 2.97
CA GLU A 46 -1.39 0.04 1.95
C GLU A 46 -1.45 -0.56 0.53
N PRO A 47 -0.43 -1.29 0.02
CA PRO A 47 -0.52 -1.96 -1.28
C PRO A 47 -1.62 -3.03 -1.35
N LEU A 48 -1.85 -3.76 -0.25
CA LEU A 48 -2.93 -4.73 -0.13
C LEU A 48 -4.30 -4.04 -0.26
N LEU A 49 -4.51 -2.95 0.49
CA LEU A 49 -5.74 -2.16 0.42
C LEU A 49 -5.92 -1.55 -0.98
N SER A 50 -4.86 -1.02 -1.57
CA SER A 50 -4.89 -0.45 -2.91
C SER A 50 -5.32 -1.49 -3.95
N TYR A 51 -4.74 -2.69 -3.91
CA TYR A 51 -5.12 -3.78 -4.82
C TYR A 51 -6.60 -4.14 -4.74
N VAL A 52 -7.12 -4.19 -3.51
CA VAL A 52 -8.50 -4.61 -3.23
C VAL A 52 -9.52 -3.53 -3.58
N PHE A 53 -9.21 -2.26 -3.29
CA PHE A 53 -10.19 -1.17 -3.35
C PHE A 53 -10.02 -0.21 -4.52
N GLN A 54 -8.81 -0.04 -5.06
CA GLN A 54 -8.58 0.94 -6.13
C GLN A 54 -8.87 0.39 -7.52
N PHE A 55 -9.38 1.27 -8.38
CA PHE A 55 -9.63 0.98 -9.78
C PHE A 55 -8.34 0.89 -10.60
N ALA A 56 -7.33 1.72 -10.31
CA ALA A 56 -6.06 1.69 -11.05
C ALA A 56 -5.38 0.33 -10.94
N ASP A 57 -4.86 -0.17 -12.06
CA ASP A 57 -4.24 -1.49 -12.20
C ASP A 57 -2.74 -1.50 -11.86
N HIS A 58 -2.19 -0.36 -11.45
CA HIS A 58 -0.78 -0.23 -11.17
C HIS A 58 -0.47 0.76 -10.06
N HIS A 59 0.70 0.56 -9.45
CA HIS A 59 1.27 1.49 -8.47
C HIS A 59 2.44 2.26 -9.09
N THR A 60 2.71 3.46 -8.57
CA THR A 60 3.97 4.17 -8.83
C THR A 60 4.87 4.07 -7.61
N ILE A 61 6.15 3.78 -7.81
CA ILE A 61 7.17 3.71 -6.78
C ILE A 61 8.22 4.79 -7.06
N ILE A 62 8.56 5.55 -6.04
CA ILE A 62 9.63 6.56 -6.06
C ILE A 62 10.61 6.23 -4.94
N HIS A 63 11.89 6.11 -5.28
CA HIS A 63 12.95 5.98 -4.28
C HIS A 63 13.48 7.35 -3.84
N LEU A 64 14.12 7.41 -2.68
CA LEU A 64 14.61 8.67 -2.11
C LEU A 64 15.73 9.34 -2.92
N ASP A 65 16.40 8.59 -3.80
CA ASP A 65 17.42 9.09 -4.71
C ASP A 65 16.85 9.60 -6.05
N PHE A 66 15.53 9.54 -6.23
CA PHE A 66 14.85 10.06 -7.42
C PHE A 66 15.16 11.54 -7.65
N LYS A 67 15.57 11.86 -8.88
CA LYS A 67 15.80 13.24 -9.32
C LYS A 67 15.03 13.50 -10.60
N TYR A 68 14.12 14.48 -10.54
CA TYR A 68 13.43 14.96 -11.72
C TYR A 68 14.43 15.53 -12.74
N SER A 69 14.28 15.14 -14.00
CA SER A 69 15.01 15.73 -15.12
C SER A 69 14.03 16.08 -16.24
N SER A 70 14.05 17.33 -16.70
CA SER A 70 13.21 17.79 -17.80
C SER A 70 13.66 17.25 -19.17
N SER A 71 14.87 16.70 -19.27
CA SER A 71 15.42 16.15 -20.53
C SER A 71 15.12 14.67 -20.73
N ASN A 72 14.73 13.95 -19.67
CA ASN A 72 14.33 12.54 -19.72
C ASN A 72 12.94 12.41 -19.09
N PHE A 73 11.91 12.29 -19.92
CA PHE A 73 10.60 11.85 -19.47
C PHE A 73 10.72 10.40 -18.97
N HIS A 74 10.91 10.23 -17.67
CA HIS A 74 10.95 8.92 -17.02
C HIS A 74 9.52 8.36 -16.99
N TYR A 75 9.23 7.43 -17.89
CA TYR A 75 8.01 6.61 -17.82
C TYR A 75 8.08 5.54 -16.73
N GLY A 76 9.22 5.46 -16.03
CA GLY A 76 9.54 4.43 -15.06
C GLY A 76 9.86 3.09 -15.70
N GLN A 77 10.53 2.23 -14.93
CA GLN A 77 10.66 0.83 -15.26
C GLN A 77 9.44 0.07 -14.77
N GLN A 78 8.79 -0.69 -15.66
CA GLN A 78 7.73 -1.59 -15.24
C GLN A 78 8.33 -2.78 -14.47
N ILE A 79 7.80 -3.03 -13.28
CA ILE A 79 8.13 -4.17 -12.43
C ILE A 79 6.86 -4.87 -11.93
N GLN A 80 7.03 -6.05 -11.35
CA GLN A 80 5.98 -6.74 -10.59
C GLN A 80 6.34 -6.68 -9.11
N ALA A 81 5.51 -6.01 -8.30
CA ALA A 81 5.72 -5.89 -6.86
C ALA A 81 4.85 -6.90 -6.12
N LEU A 82 5.44 -7.70 -5.24
CA LEU A 82 4.73 -8.67 -4.43
C LEU A 82 3.92 -7.97 -3.32
N ILE A 83 2.68 -8.41 -3.10
CA ILE A 83 1.92 -8.02 -1.91
C ILE A 83 2.37 -8.91 -0.75
N LEU A 84 3.18 -8.34 0.15
CA LEU A 84 3.65 -9.04 1.35
C LEU A 84 2.57 -9.06 2.44
N ASP A 85 2.59 -10.09 3.30
CA ASP A 85 1.67 -10.15 4.43
C ASP A 85 1.97 -9.01 5.43
N PRO A 86 1.00 -8.13 5.71
CA PRO A 86 1.17 -7.08 6.71
C PRO A 86 1.45 -7.59 8.13
N LEU A 87 0.99 -8.80 8.46
CA LEU A 87 1.17 -9.41 9.78
C LEU A 87 2.61 -9.87 10.04
N ASP A 88 3.38 -10.09 8.97
CA ASP A 88 4.82 -10.40 9.04
C ASP A 88 5.70 -9.13 9.07
N GLY A 89 5.08 -7.95 9.09
CA GLY A 89 5.78 -6.67 9.11
C GLY A 89 6.19 -6.24 10.52
N LYS A 90 7.28 -5.47 10.61
CA LYS A 90 7.70 -4.78 11.82
C LYS A 90 6.73 -3.65 12.14
N SER A 91 6.40 -3.51 13.41
CA SER A 91 5.67 -2.37 13.95
C SER A 91 6.40 -1.78 15.14
N THR A 92 6.32 -0.47 15.31
CA THR A 92 6.84 0.22 16.50
C THR A 92 5.87 0.11 17.68
N ASP A 93 4.56 0.11 17.42
CA ASP A 93 3.52 -0.16 18.43
C ASP A 93 3.07 -1.63 18.31
N GLN A 94 3.18 -2.38 19.42
CA GLN A 94 2.77 -3.79 19.48
C GLN A 94 1.25 -3.96 19.26
N ASN A 95 0.45 -2.93 19.53
CA ASN A 95 -1.00 -2.98 19.34
C ASN A 95 -1.41 -2.82 17.87
N ASP A 96 -0.51 -2.34 17.00
CA ASP A 96 -0.85 -2.13 15.59
C ASP A 96 -1.18 -3.42 14.87
N LEU A 97 -0.50 -4.52 15.20
CA LEU A 97 -0.82 -5.81 14.60
C LEU A 97 -2.26 -6.26 14.92
N GLU A 98 -2.74 -5.98 16.12
CA GLU A 98 -4.14 -6.23 16.51
C GLU A 98 -5.12 -5.32 15.76
N ARG A 99 -4.71 -4.10 15.37
CA ARG A 99 -5.49 -3.19 14.52
C ARG A 99 -5.48 -3.60 13.04
N ILE A 100 -4.35 -4.09 12.54
CA ILE A 100 -4.14 -4.49 11.14
C ILE A 100 -4.85 -5.81 10.83
N LYS A 101 -4.77 -6.78 11.74
CA LYS A 101 -5.34 -8.13 11.58
C LYS A 101 -6.80 -8.17 11.12
N PRO A 102 -7.76 -7.44 11.73
CA PRO A 102 -9.13 -7.45 11.24
C PRO A 102 -9.24 -6.89 9.81
N ILE A 103 -8.42 -5.90 9.44
CA ILE A 103 -8.41 -5.32 8.09
C ILE A 103 -7.90 -6.35 7.07
N VAL A 104 -6.80 -7.04 7.37
CA VAL A 104 -6.24 -8.11 6.50
C VAL A 104 -7.24 -9.27 6.33
N ASN A 105 -7.97 -9.63 7.39
CA ASN A 105 -8.99 -10.67 7.30
C ASN A 105 -10.19 -10.24 6.44
N LEU A 106 -10.57 -8.96 6.48
CA LEU A 106 -11.61 -8.42 5.60
C LEU A 106 -11.18 -8.50 4.14
N THR A 107 -9.93 -8.15 3.80
CA THR A 107 -9.46 -8.15 2.41
C THR A 107 -9.48 -9.54 1.76
N LYS A 108 -9.29 -10.62 2.53
CA LYS A 108 -9.35 -12.00 2.03
C LYS A 108 -10.77 -12.42 1.58
N ASN A 109 -11.80 -11.77 2.11
CA ASN A 109 -13.20 -12.11 1.88
C ASN A 109 -13.90 -11.19 0.89
N ILE A 110 -13.26 -10.09 0.47
CA ILE A 110 -13.84 -9.14 -0.47
C ILE A 110 -13.75 -9.71 -1.90
N GLN A 111 -14.88 -9.68 -2.60
CA GLN A 111 -14.90 -9.91 -4.03
C GLN A 111 -14.41 -8.65 -4.73
N ILE A 112 -13.23 -8.74 -5.34
CA ILE A 112 -12.60 -7.61 -6.04
C ILE A 112 -13.34 -7.38 -7.36
N LYS A 113 -13.66 -6.13 -7.66
CA LYS A 113 -14.27 -5.73 -8.95
C LYS A 113 -13.18 -5.64 -10.03
N ASN A 114 -13.58 -5.69 -11.31
CA ASN A 114 -12.70 -5.56 -12.49
C ASN A 114 -11.83 -6.77 -12.83
N ASP A 115 -12.40 -7.99 -12.80
CA ASP A 115 -11.75 -9.24 -13.22
C ASP A 115 -10.43 -9.60 -12.50
N ARG A 116 -10.13 -8.92 -11.39
CA ARG A 116 -8.97 -9.24 -10.55
C ARG A 116 -9.24 -10.49 -9.74
N GLU A 117 -8.22 -11.33 -9.64
CA GLU A 117 -8.25 -12.49 -8.75
C GLU A 117 -8.31 -12.05 -7.29
N LYS A 118 -8.84 -12.93 -6.43
CA LYS A 118 -8.76 -12.70 -4.98
C LYS A 118 -7.30 -12.57 -4.57
N VAL A 119 -7.04 -11.66 -3.63
CA VAL A 119 -5.69 -11.48 -3.11
C VAL A 119 -5.24 -12.70 -2.31
N ASP A 120 -4.05 -13.18 -2.63
CA ASP A 120 -3.30 -14.19 -1.90
C ASP A 120 -1.96 -13.56 -1.47
N VAL A 121 -1.88 -13.20 -0.19
CA VAL A 121 -0.71 -12.50 0.37
C VAL A 121 0.52 -13.39 0.26
N GLY A 122 1.62 -12.82 -0.25
CA GLY A 122 2.85 -13.55 -0.54
C GLY A 122 2.89 -14.23 -1.92
N LEU A 123 1.79 -14.21 -2.69
CA LEU A 123 1.73 -14.75 -4.05
C LEU A 123 1.25 -13.72 -5.09
N THR A 124 0.26 -12.89 -4.74
CA THR A 124 -0.29 -11.86 -5.64
C THR A 124 0.74 -10.77 -5.91
N THR A 125 0.95 -10.45 -7.19
CA THR A 125 1.77 -9.32 -7.62
C THR A 125 0.92 -8.18 -8.18
N ILE A 126 1.45 -6.97 -8.09
CA ILE A 126 0.86 -5.76 -8.66
C ILE A 126 1.85 -5.18 -9.65
N LYS A 127 1.36 -4.87 -10.86
CA LYS A 127 2.10 -4.07 -11.84
C LYS A 127 2.51 -2.75 -11.21
N SER A 128 3.78 -2.41 -11.24
CA SER A 128 4.26 -1.13 -10.71
C SER A 128 5.20 -0.45 -11.69
N PHE A 129 5.21 0.88 -11.67
CA PHE A 129 6.20 1.70 -12.39
C PHE A 129 7.14 2.33 -11.37
N GLN A 130 8.40 1.92 -11.42
CA GLN A 130 9.46 2.45 -10.57
C GLN A 130 10.14 3.61 -11.28
N LEU A 131 10.12 4.79 -10.65
CA LEU A 131 10.71 6.03 -11.14
C LEU A 131 12.12 6.26 -10.57
#